data_AF-A0A9Q3ZY92-F1
#
_entry.id   AF-A0A9Q3ZY92-F1
#
_cell.length_a   1.000
_cell.length_b   1.000
_cell.length_c   1.000
_cell.angle_alpha   90.00
_cell.angle_beta   90.00
_cell.angle_gamma   90.00
#
_symmetry.space_group_name_H-M   'P 1'
#
loop_
_entity.id
_entity.type
_entity.pdbx_description
1 polymer ?
#
loop_
_entity_poly.entity_id
_entity_poly.type
_entity_poly.pdbx_seq_one_letter_code
_entity_poly.pdbx_strand_id
1 'polypeptide(L)'
;MKAYCLVYLALLPLSALAIEPGPSSPQQAETENWLALQVDGRAASPTPQNTTPAEKELAMQRWLESNKHPIPQFFEQDAGGKSAGGGK
;
A
#
# COMPACT_ATOMS: atom_id res chain seq x y z
N MET A 1 -38.07 4.06 26.14
CA MET A 1 -36.62 4.17 26.40
C MET A 1 -35.80 3.55 25.26
N LYS A 2 -35.84 2.22 25.04
CA LYS A 2 -35.00 1.53 24.03
C LYS A 2 -35.32 1.87 22.56
N ALA A 3 -36.60 2.06 22.22
CA ALA A 3 -37.02 2.41 20.85
C ALA A 3 -36.48 3.77 20.39
N TYR A 4 -36.40 4.75 21.29
CA TYR A 4 -35.86 6.07 20.99
C TYR A 4 -34.36 6.01 20.68
N CYS A 5 -33.59 5.21 21.43
CA CYS A 5 -32.17 5.01 21.14
C CYS A 5 -31.92 4.41 19.75
N LEU A 6 -32.74 3.45 19.33
CA LEU A 6 -32.63 2.83 18.00
C LEU A 6 -32.96 3.82 16.88
N VAL A 7 -33.97 4.67 17.08
CA VAL A 7 -34.33 5.74 16.14
C VAL A 7 -33.22 6.79 16.06
N TYR A 8 -32.63 7.20 17.18
CA TYR A 8 -31.48 8.12 17.18
C TYR A 8 -30.24 7.53 16.51
N LEU A 9 -29.95 6.24 16.70
CA LEU A 9 -28.85 5.53 16.03
C LEU A 9 -29.07 5.44 14.52
N ALA A 10 -30.31 5.22 14.06
CA ALA A 10 -30.65 5.16 12.65
C ALA A 10 -30.59 6.53 11.94
N LEU A 11 -30.81 7.63 12.68
CA LEU A 11 -30.77 8.99 12.16
C LEU A 11 -29.37 9.64 12.20
N LEU A 12 -28.46 9.08 12.99
CA LEU A 12 -27.08 9.55 13.15
C LEU A 12 -26.28 9.70 11.82
N PRO A 13 -26.41 8.81 10.80
CA PRO A 13 -25.67 8.97 9.55
C PRO A 13 -26.21 10.08 8.64
N LEU A 14 -27.43 10.60 8.86
CA LEU A 14 -28.01 11.64 8.00
C LEU A 14 -27.38 13.02 8.23
N SER A 15 -26.76 13.27 9.38
CA SER A 15 -26.03 14.51 9.67
C SER A 15 -24.61 14.55 9.11
N ALA A 16 -24.12 13.45 8.50
CA ALA A 16 -22.76 13.32 7.98
C ALA A 16 -22.65 13.65 6.47
N LEU A 17 -23.53 14.51 5.95
CA LEU A 17 -23.48 14.98 4.55
C LEU A 17 -22.51 16.18 4.38
N ALA A 18 -21.25 16.01 4.79
CA ALA A 18 -20.21 17.04 4.69
C ALA A 18 -19.06 16.59 3.76
N ILE A 19 -19.40 16.03 2.60
CA ILE A 19 -18.49 15.97 1.46
C ILE A 19 -19.08 16.91 0.40
N GLU A 20 -18.41 18.04 0.16
CA GLU A 20 -18.70 18.84 -1.02
C GLU A 20 -18.47 17.95 -2.25
N PRO A 21 -19.43 17.87 -3.19
CA PRO A 21 -19.27 17.06 -4.39
C PRO A 21 -18.28 17.76 -5.31
N GLY A 22 -17.01 17.41 -5.19
CA GLY A 22 -15.97 17.84 -6.11
C GLY A 22 -14.59 17.79 -5.47
N PRO A 23 -13.54 17.64 -6.28
CA PRO A 23 -12.20 17.77 -5.76
C PRO A 23 -12.03 19.17 -5.19
N SER A 24 -11.50 19.25 -3.97
CA SER A 24 -11.23 20.50 -3.25
C SER A 24 -10.47 21.55 -4.09
N SER A 25 -9.69 21.06 -5.07
CA SER A 25 -8.93 21.82 -6.06
C SER A 25 -8.53 20.90 -7.24
N PRO A 26 -8.14 21.45 -8.41
CA PRO A 26 -7.61 20.65 -9.52
C PRO A 26 -6.44 19.74 -9.14
N GLN A 27 -5.58 20.17 -8.21
CA GLN A 27 -4.44 19.40 -7.72
C GLN A 27 -4.88 18.24 -6.80
N GLN A 28 -5.96 18.43 -6.03
CA GLN A 28 -6.52 17.38 -5.19
C GLN A 28 -7.30 16.34 -6.01
N ALA A 29 -7.79 16.68 -7.19
CA ALA A 29 -8.50 15.75 -8.07
C ALA A 29 -7.67 14.51 -8.44
N GLU A 30 -6.39 14.69 -8.75
CA GLU A 30 -5.50 13.55 -9.03
C GLU A 30 -5.29 12.70 -7.78
N THR A 31 -5.10 13.34 -6.62
CA THR A 31 -4.91 12.64 -5.34
C THR A 31 -6.14 11.82 -4.97
N GLU A 32 -7.33 12.42 -5.07
CA GLU A 32 -8.60 11.75 -4.83
C GLU A 32 -8.85 10.60 -5.81
N ASN A 33 -8.49 10.78 -7.09
CA ASN A 33 -8.56 9.70 -8.07
C ASN A 33 -7.63 8.53 -7.75
N TRP A 34 -6.39 8.82 -7.30
CA TRP A 34 -5.46 7.78 -6.85
C TRP A 34 -5.94 7.05 -5.59
N LEU A 35 -6.55 7.76 -4.65
CA LEU A 35 -7.15 7.17 -3.46
C LEU A 35 -8.35 6.29 -3.82
N ALA A 36 -9.25 6.77 -4.68
CA ALA A 36 -10.40 6.02 -5.16
C ALA A 36 -9.98 4.74 -5.91
N LEU A 37 -8.93 4.82 -6.74
CA LEU A 37 -8.38 3.67 -7.46
C LEU A 37 -7.84 2.59 -6.51
N GLN A 38 -7.21 2.98 -5.40
CA GLN A 38 -6.72 2.05 -4.37
C GLN A 38 -7.87 1.42 -3.58
N VAL A 39 -8.86 2.21 -3.16
CA VAL A 39 -10.02 1.73 -2.38
C VAL A 39 -10.90 0.79 -3.21
N ASP A 40 -11.21 1.16 -4.45
CA ASP A 40 -12.03 0.36 -5.35
C ASP A 40 -11.29 -0.88 -5.87
N GLY A 41 -9.96 -0.93 -5.73
CA GLY A 41 -9.14 -2.02 -6.24
C GLY A 41 -9.17 -2.16 -7.77
N ARG A 42 -9.54 -1.11 -8.52
CA ARG A 42 -9.68 -1.17 -9.99
C ARG A 42 -8.39 -1.55 -10.72
N ALA A 43 -7.24 -1.23 -10.11
CA ALA A 43 -5.93 -1.60 -10.62
C ALA A 43 -5.31 -2.81 -9.90
N ALA A 44 -6.08 -3.50 -9.05
CA ALA A 44 -5.60 -4.72 -8.41
C ALA A 44 -5.32 -5.81 -9.45
N SER A 45 -4.28 -6.60 -9.22
CA SER A 45 -3.95 -7.72 -10.10
C SER A 45 -5.12 -8.71 -10.16
N PRO A 46 -5.50 -9.21 -11.35
CA PRO A 46 -6.51 -10.26 -11.47
C PRO A 46 -6.01 -11.61 -10.95
N THR A 47 -4.70 -11.75 -10.68
CA THR A 47 -4.09 -12.95 -10.12
C THR A 47 -3.72 -12.72 -8.64
N PRO A 48 -4.54 -13.22 -7.69
CA PRO A 48 -4.24 -13.10 -6.27
C PRO A 48 -2.97 -13.88 -5.94
N GLN A 49 -1.96 -13.20 -5.38
CA GLN A 49 -0.77 -13.84 -4.83
C GLN A 49 -1.12 -14.33 -3.42
N ASN A 50 -1.60 -15.56 -3.31
CA ASN A 50 -1.83 -16.19 -2.01
C ASN A 50 -0.54 -16.82 -1.49
N THR A 51 -0.19 -16.50 -0.25
CA THR A 51 0.95 -17.07 0.45
C THR A 51 0.42 -17.87 1.63
N THR A 52 0.90 -19.10 1.79
CA THR A 52 0.54 -19.92 2.96
C THR A 52 1.09 -19.29 4.24
N PRO A 53 0.50 -19.56 5.42
CA PRO A 53 1.05 -19.04 6.69
C PRO A 53 2.53 -19.39 6.91
N ALA A 54 2.96 -20.58 6.49
CA ALA A 54 4.35 -21.02 6.61
C ALA A 54 5.30 -20.22 5.70
N GLU A 55 4.90 -19.95 4.45
CA GLU A 55 5.69 -19.12 3.54
C GLU A 55 5.77 -17.66 4.01
N LYS A 56 4.68 -17.14 4.59
CA LYS A 56 4.66 -15.79 5.18
C LYS A 56 5.65 -15.69 6.34
N GLU A 57 5.70 -16.69 7.20
CA GLU A 57 6.65 -16.75 8.32
C GLU A 57 8.10 -16.83 7.81
N LEU A 58 8.38 -17.67 6.82
CA LEU A 58 9.71 -17.75 6.21
C LEU A 58 10.15 -16.44 5.55
N ALA A 59 9.23 -15.74 4.90
CA ALA A 59 9.50 -14.42 4.33
C ALA A 59 9.82 -13.38 5.42
N MET A 60 9.06 -13.40 6.53
CA MET A 60 9.33 -12.54 7.69
C MET A 60 10.69 -12.86 8.30
N GLN A 61 11.02 -14.13 8.50
CA GLN A 61 12.32 -14.55 9.01
C GLN A 61 13.45 -14.04 8.11
N ARG A 62 13.35 -14.22 6.78
CA ARG A 62 14.35 -13.70 5.83
C ARG A 62 14.53 -12.19 5.95
N TRP A 63 13.45 -11.45 6.11
CA TRP A 63 13.50 -10.01 6.29
C TRP A 63 14.23 -9.64 7.59
N LEU A 64 13.95 -10.33 8.69
CA LEU A 64 14.68 -10.13 9.95
C LEU A 64 16.18 -10.47 9.81
N GLU A 65 16.52 -11.57 9.13
CA GLU A 65 17.92 -11.94 8.86
C GLU A 65 18.65 -10.90 7.99
N SER A 66 17.95 -10.26 7.03
CA SER A 66 18.57 -9.23 6.19
C SER A 66 19.08 -8.02 6.98
N ASN A 67 18.44 -7.69 8.10
CA ASN A 67 18.86 -6.59 8.98
C ASN A 67 20.09 -6.94 9.85
N LYS A 68 20.47 -8.22 9.92
CA LYS A 68 21.64 -8.65 10.70
C LYS A 68 22.95 -8.49 9.93
N HIS A 69 22.88 -8.25 8.63
CA HIS A 69 24.07 -8.10 7.80
C HIS A 69 24.62 -6.68 7.97
N PRO A 70 25.89 -6.54 8.41
CA PRO A 70 26.49 -5.22 8.53
C PRO A 70 26.59 -4.55 7.16
N ILE A 71 26.37 -3.23 7.12
CA ILE A 71 26.63 -2.44 5.91
C ILE A 71 28.15 -2.52 5.63
N PRO A 72 28.58 -2.99 4.45
CA PRO A 72 29.99 -3.04 4.12
C PRO A 72 30.60 -1.63 4.15
N GLN A 73 31.78 -1.48 4.75
CA GLN A 73 32.51 -0.20 4.73
C GLN A 73 33.01 0.15 3.32
N PHE A 74 33.25 -0.88 2.51
CA PHE A 74 33.69 -0.76 1.13
C PHE A 74 32.85 -1.70 0.27
N PHE A 75 32.42 -1.22 -0.89
CA PHE A 75 31.85 -2.08 -1.92
C PHE A 75 33.01 -2.71 -2.71
N GLU A 76 33.02 -4.02 -2.84
CA GLU A 76 33.97 -4.71 -3.72
C GLU A 76 33.71 -4.27 -5.17
N GLN A 77 34.68 -3.60 -5.80
CA GLN A 77 34.54 -3.08 -7.17
C GLN A 77 34.33 -4.21 -8.21
N ASP A 78 34.73 -5.44 -7.88
CA ASP A 78 34.57 -6.61 -8.75
C ASP A 78 33.25 -7.37 -8.52
N ALA A 79 32.43 -6.98 -7.53
CA ALA A 79 31.13 -7.60 -7.27
C ALA A 79 30.02 -7.10 -8.20
N GLY A 80 30.28 -6.02 -8.95
CA GLY A 80 29.43 -5.58 -10.07
C GLY A 80 29.66 -6.50 -11.27
N GLY A 81 28.58 -7.05 -11.83
CA GLY A 81 28.66 -7.93 -12.99
C GLY A 81 29.51 -7.33 -14.12
N LYS A 82 30.43 -8.13 -14.67
CA LYS A 82 31.33 -7.72 -15.77
C LYS A 82 30.51 -7.24 -16.95
N SER A 83 30.33 -5.92 -17.08
CA SER A 83 29.79 -5.33 -18.28
C SER A 83 30.89 -5.39 -19.35
N ALA A 84 30.68 -6.18 -20.39
CA ALA A 84 31.53 -6.17 -21.57
C ALA A 84 31.32 -4.84 -22.30
N GLY A 85 32.08 -3.82 -21.92
CA GLY A 85 32.16 -2.57 -22.67
C GLY A 85 32.70 -2.87 -24.06
N GLY A 86 31.83 -2.77 -25.07
CA GLY A 86 32.19 -2.92 -26.48
C GLY A 86 33.22 -1.86 -26.88
N GLY A 87 34.47 -2.29 -27.03
CA GLY A 87 35.53 -1.48 -27.60
C GLY A 87 35.28 -1.26 -29.10
N LYS A 88 35.41 0.00 -29.51
CA LYS A 88 35.59 0.41 -30.90
C LYS A 88 37.08 0.67 -31.15
#